data_AF-A0A7S1HP73-F1
#
_entry.id   AF-A0A7S1HP73-F1
#
_cell.length_a   1.000
_cell.length_b   1.000
_cell.length_c   1.000
_cell.angle_alpha   90.00
_cell.angle_beta   90.00
_cell.angle_gamma   90.00
#
_symmetry.space_group_name_H-M   'P 1'
#
loop_
_entity.id
_entity.type
_entity.pdbx_description
1 polymer ?
#
loop_
_entity_poly.entity_id
_entity_poly.type
_entity_poly.pdbx_seq_one_letter_code
_entity_poly.pdbx_strand_id
1 'polypeptide(L)'
;RAQQAAGTRGPFRSVLPTRGTLLNPFCCGTHRLTRHARTMSKRGPKIGDAISLWNFAPSPGFTKEEVCILKLALQYFGVGRWVQILDTGLLPGKLIQQLNGQTQRLLGQQSLAAYTGLRVDIDRIRADNAEKEGERKGGLLINSGPN
;
A
#
# COMPACT_ATOMS: atom_id res chain seq x y z
N ARG A 1 -32.20 22.04 44.56
CA ARG A 1 -32.15 22.42 46.00
C ARG A 1 -30.75 22.07 46.50
N ALA A 2 -29.91 23.08 46.81
CA ALA A 2 -28.60 23.04 47.52
C ALA A 2 -27.44 22.25 46.85
N GLN A 3 -26.16 22.64 46.74
CA GLN A 3 -25.23 23.71 47.21
C GLN A 3 -24.01 23.72 46.21
N GLN A 4 -23.46 24.83 45.67
CA GLN A 4 -22.34 25.71 46.13
C GLN A 4 -21.11 24.95 46.72
N ALA A 5 -19.81 25.23 46.46
CA ALA A 5 -19.07 26.45 46.11
C ALA A 5 -17.60 26.21 45.61
N ALA A 6 -17.00 27.25 45.00
CA ALA A 6 -15.58 27.76 44.99
C ALA A 6 -14.38 26.78 44.82
N GLY A 7 -13.30 27.03 44.06
CA GLY A 7 -12.57 28.26 43.69
C GLY A 7 -11.09 28.08 44.10
N THR A 8 -10.10 28.14 43.19
CA THR A 8 -8.99 29.13 43.24
C THR A 8 -8.06 29.03 42.01
N ARG A 9 -7.64 30.20 41.48
CA ARG A 9 -6.60 30.40 40.44
C ARG A 9 -5.35 31.04 41.07
N GLY A 10 -4.17 30.62 40.57
CA GLY A 10 -2.91 31.38 40.48
C GLY A 10 -1.90 31.22 41.64
N PRO A 11 -0.65 31.73 41.53
CA PRO A 11 0.09 32.22 40.35
C PRO A 11 1.64 31.88 40.33
N PHE A 12 2.29 32.26 39.22
CA PHE A 12 3.66 32.85 39.11
C PHE A 12 4.98 32.02 39.15
N ARG A 13 5.79 32.25 38.08
CA ARG A 13 7.27 32.46 37.99
C ARG A 13 8.20 31.25 38.28
N SER A 14 9.34 31.03 37.63
CA SER A 14 10.22 31.87 36.79
C SER A 14 11.45 31.06 36.29
N VAL A 15 12.03 31.49 35.15
CA VAL A 15 13.49 31.66 34.89
C VAL A 15 14.36 30.43 34.49
N LEU A 16 14.68 30.37 33.18
CA LEU A 16 15.96 29.93 32.53
C LEU A 16 17.15 30.79 33.04
N PRO A 17 18.46 30.63 32.68
CA PRO A 17 19.14 29.71 31.74
C PRO A 17 20.50 29.14 32.27
N THR A 18 21.15 28.23 31.53
CA THR A 18 22.62 28.22 31.48
C THR A 18 23.16 27.77 30.13
N ARG A 19 24.13 28.55 29.65
CA ARG A 19 24.86 28.50 28.39
C ARG A 19 25.88 27.36 28.36
N GLY A 20 26.20 26.87 27.16
CA GLY A 20 27.37 26.04 26.87
C GLY A 20 27.67 26.00 25.37
N THR A 21 28.43 27.01 24.91
CA THR A 21 28.94 27.24 23.56
C THR A 21 30.08 26.28 23.19
N LEU A 22 30.25 25.98 21.89
CA LEU A 22 31.51 25.91 21.09
C LEU A 22 31.34 24.87 19.95
N LEU A 23 31.10 25.31 18.70
CA LEU A 23 32.12 25.49 17.64
C LEU A 23 32.82 24.18 17.20
N ASN A 24 32.35 23.63 16.06
CA ASN A 24 33.07 23.33 14.79
C ASN A 24 34.46 22.63 14.84
N PRO A 25 35.07 22.24 13.70
CA PRO A 25 34.60 21.54 12.50
C PRO A 25 35.61 20.43 12.09
N PHE A 26 35.17 19.20 11.83
CA PHE A 26 36.00 18.15 11.20
C PHE A 26 35.04 17.25 10.41
N CYS A 27 35.30 16.76 9.20
CA CYS A 27 36.37 16.97 8.27
C CYS A 27 35.87 16.54 6.88
N CYS A 28 36.43 17.17 5.86
CA CYS A 28 36.41 16.74 4.46
C CYS A 28 36.68 15.22 4.35
N GLY A 29 35.88 14.50 3.55
CA GLY A 29 36.01 13.05 3.48
C GLY A 29 35.21 12.37 2.37
N THR A 30 35.49 12.75 1.12
CA THR A 30 35.38 11.90 -0.08
C THR A 30 34.03 11.22 -0.38
N HIS A 31 33.33 11.77 -1.37
CA HIS A 31 32.45 11.01 -2.25
C HIS A 31 33.19 9.81 -2.85
N ARG A 32 33.03 8.62 -2.26
CA ARG A 32 33.29 7.37 -2.96
C ARG A 32 31.96 6.89 -3.54
N LEU A 33 31.70 7.29 -4.79
CA LEU A 33 30.73 6.64 -5.67
C LEU A 33 31.23 5.22 -5.94
N THR A 34 30.97 4.30 -5.01
CA THR A 34 30.97 2.86 -5.32
C THR A 34 29.70 2.58 -6.11
N ARG A 35 29.79 2.82 -7.41
CA ARG A 35 28.88 2.30 -8.43
C ARG A 35 29.00 0.77 -8.40
N HIS A 36 28.31 0.13 -7.46
CA HIS A 36 28.06 -1.29 -7.53
C HIS A 36 27.15 -1.49 -8.75
N ALA A 37 27.75 -1.97 -9.83
CA ALA A 37 27.03 -2.54 -10.94
C ALA A 37 26.08 -3.60 -10.38
N ARG A 38 24.78 -3.30 -10.32
CA ARG A 38 23.75 -4.31 -10.10
C ARG A 38 23.84 -5.25 -11.28
N THR A 39 24.50 -6.38 -11.09
CA THR A 39 24.32 -7.53 -11.96
C THR A 39 22.84 -7.87 -11.90
N MET A 40 22.10 -7.54 -12.96
CA MET A 40 20.74 -8.01 -13.12
C MET A 40 20.80 -9.52 -13.31
N SER A 41 20.81 -10.27 -12.20
CA SER A 41 20.50 -11.68 -12.24
C SER A 41 19.08 -11.77 -12.78
N LYS A 42 18.94 -12.23 -14.04
CA LYS A 42 17.69 -12.78 -14.58
C LYS A 42 17.30 -13.96 -13.69
N ARG A 43 16.61 -13.68 -12.58
CA ARG A 43 16.01 -14.72 -11.75
C ARG A 43 14.65 -15.01 -12.38
N GLY A 44 14.59 -16.10 -13.14
CA GLY A 44 13.30 -16.70 -13.49
C GLY A 44 12.53 -17.05 -12.21
N PRO A 45 11.19 -17.10 -12.26
CA PRO A 45 10.38 -17.32 -11.07
C PRO A 45 10.80 -18.61 -10.36
N LYS A 46 11.16 -18.53 -9.07
CA LYS A 46 11.47 -19.72 -8.28
C LYS A 46 10.17 -20.33 -7.77
N ILE A 47 10.09 -21.66 -7.74
CA ILE A 47 8.91 -22.42 -7.29
C ILE A 47 8.50 -22.12 -5.83
N GLY A 48 9.33 -21.41 -5.05
CA GLY A 48 9.01 -20.89 -3.71
C GLY A 48 8.49 -19.44 -3.65
N ASP A 49 8.68 -18.62 -4.68
CA ASP A 49 8.11 -17.25 -4.74
C ASP A 49 6.57 -17.28 -4.86
N ALA A 50 6.03 -18.45 -5.23
CA ALA A 50 4.60 -18.67 -5.32
C ALA A 50 3.93 -18.75 -3.94
N ILE A 51 4.61 -19.03 -2.82
CA ILE A 51 3.90 -19.31 -1.55
C ILE A 51 3.23 -18.05 -0.96
N SER A 52 3.84 -16.87 -1.13
CA SER A 52 3.19 -15.59 -0.78
C SER A 52 2.11 -15.17 -1.78
N LEU A 53 2.16 -15.70 -3.00
CA LEU A 53 1.20 -15.47 -4.09
C LEU A 53 -0.23 -15.89 -3.70
N TRP A 54 -0.38 -16.76 -2.69
CA TRP A 54 -1.63 -17.45 -2.34
C TRP A 54 -2.32 -16.96 -1.05
N ASN A 55 -1.71 -16.01 -0.33
CA ASN A 55 -2.28 -15.49 0.91
C ASN A 55 -3.22 -14.29 0.66
N PHE A 56 -4.11 -14.39 -0.33
CA PHE A 56 -5.28 -13.52 -0.42
C PHE A 56 -6.49 -14.28 0.11
N ALA A 57 -7.26 -13.65 1.01
CA ALA A 57 -8.59 -14.12 1.33
C ALA A 57 -9.49 -13.82 0.10
N PRO A 58 -9.91 -14.83 -0.68
CA PRO A 58 -10.81 -14.59 -1.80
C PRO A 58 -12.05 -13.86 -1.27
N SER A 59 -12.52 -12.86 -2.01
CA SER A 59 -13.83 -12.27 -1.75
C SER A 59 -14.88 -13.38 -1.80
N PRO A 60 -15.92 -13.34 -0.95
CA PRO A 60 -16.99 -14.33 -0.98
C PRO A 60 -17.51 -14.50 -2.41
N GLY A 61 -17.56 -15.76 -2.87
CA GLY A 61 -17.96 -16.11 -4.24
C GLY A 61 -16.83 -16.27 -5.26
N PHE A 62 -15.55 -16.11 -4.87
CA PHE A 62 -14.40 -16.43 -5.72
C PHE A 62 -13.71 -17.73 -5.30
N THR A 63 -13.37 -18.58 -6.26
CA THR A 63 -12.41 -19.68 -6.05
C THR A 63 -10.97 -19.19 -6.21
N LYS A 64 -9.99 -19.96 -5.73
CA LYS A 64 -8.57 -19.57 -5.85
C LYS A 64 -8.13 -19.51 -7.31
N GLU A 65 -8.65 -20.40 -8.14
CA GLU A 65 -8.39 -20.51 -9.57
C GLU A 65 -8.94 -19.29 -10.32
N GLU A 66 -10.17 -18.88 -10.01
CA GLU A 66 -10.78 -17.67 -10.58
C GLU A 66 -10.00 -16.41 -10.21
N VAL A 67 -9.45 -16.34 -9.00
CA VAL A 67 -8.58 -15.21 -8.63
C VAL A 67 -7.29 -15.21 -9.44
N CYS A 68 -6.71 -16.38 -9.73
CA CYS A 68 -5.54 -16.46 -10.61
C CYS A 68 -5.85 -16.01 -12.04
N ILE A 69 -6.98 -16.45 -12.58
CA ILE A 69 -7.47 -16.01 -13.89
C ILE A 69 -7.63 -14.49 -13.89
N LEU A 70 -8.23 -13.92 -12.85
CA LEU A 70 -8.38 -12.48 -12.71
C LEU A 70 -7.02 -11.76 -12.67
N LYS A 71 -6.03 -12.26 -11.91
CA LYS A 71 -4.68 -11.67 -11.86
C LYS A 71 -4.01 -11.67 -13.24
N LEU A 72 -4.14 -12.75 -14.00
CA LEU A 72 -3.60 -12.83 -15.36
C LEU A 72 -4.34 -11.89 -16.32
N ALA A 73 -5.67 -11.84 -16.24
CA ALA A 73 -6.49 -10.96 -17.05
C ALA A 73 -6.16 -9.47 -16.78
N LEU A 74 -5.92 -9.09 -15.53
CA LEU A 74 -5.51 -7.73 -15.16
C LEU A 74 -4.14 -7.36 -15.71
N GLN A 75 -3.19 -8.29 -15.77
CA GLN A 75 -1.88 -8.07 -16.39
C GLN A 75 -1.98 -7.92 -17.90
N TYR A 76 -2.92 -8.62 -18.54
CA TYR A 76 -3.09 -8.60 -19.99
C TYR A 76 -3.94 -7.41 -20.50
N PHE A 77 -5.14 -7.22 -19.94
CA PHE A 77 -6.08 -6.17 -20.37
C PHE A 77 -5.82 -4.83 -19.67
N GLY A 78 -5.39 -4.88 -18.41
CA GLY A 78 -5.24 -3.73 -17.53
C GLY A 78 -6.40 -3.56 -16.55
N VAL A 79 -6.16 -2.83 -15.46
CA VAL A 79 -7.16 -2.57 -14.42
C VAL A 79 -8.25 -1.65 -14.97
N GLY A 80 -9.52 -1.92 -14.66
CA GLY A 80 -10.63 -1.09 -15.16
C GLY A 80 -11.26 -1.57 -16.47
N ARG A 81 -10.64 -2.50 -17.20
CA ARG A 81 -11.17 -3.07 -18.46
C ARG A 81 -12.09 -4.27 -18.19
N TRP A 82 -13.05 -4.10 -17.28
CA TRP A 82 -13.88 -5.21 -16.75
C TRP A 82 -14.71 -5.91 -17.82
N VAL A 83 -15.31 -5.16 -18.73
CA VAL A 83 -16.13 -5.72 -19.81
C VAL A 83 -15.28 -6.63 -20.70
N GLN A 84 -14.11 -6.17 -21.12
CA GLN A 84 -13.18 -6.97 -21.94
C GLN A 84 -12.74 -8.25 -21.22
N ILE A 85 -12.54 -8.18 -19.90
CA ILE A 85 -12.18 -9.35 -19.09
C ILE A 85 -13.36 -10.35 -19.05
N LEU A 86 -14.59 -9.88 -18.87
CA LEU A 86 -15.78 -10.74 -18.83
C LEU A 86 -16.10 -11.34 -20.21
N ASP A 87 -15.87 -10.59 -21.29
CA ASP A 87 -16.07 -11.05 -22.67
C ASP A 87 -15.18 -12.25 -23.03
N THR A 88 -14.08 -12.48 -22.29
CA THR A 88 -13.25 -13.69 -22.46
C THR A 88 -13.97 -14.99 -22.08
N GLY A 89 -15.06 -14.91 -21.30
CA GLY A 89 -15.78 -16.08 -20.78
C GLY A 89 -15.04 -16.88 -19.71
N LEU A 90 -13.84 -16.45 -19.29
CA LEU A 90 -13.02 -17.17 -18.31
C LEU A 90 -13.51 -17.02 -16.85
N LEU A 91 -14.38 -16.06 -16.59
CA LEU A 91 -14.97 -15.79 -15.27
C LEU A 91 -16.52 -15.82 -15.36
N PRO A 92 -17.12 -17.00 -15.60
CA PRO A 92 -18.55 -17.11 -15.84
C PRO A 92 -19.36 -16.72 -14.60
N GLY A 93 -20.43 -15.95 -14.81
CA GLY A 93 -21.34 -15.53 -13.74
C GLY A 93 -20.77 -14.49 -12.77
N LYS A 94 -19.56 -13.98 -13.00
CA LYS A 94 -18.96 -12.92 -12.18
C LYS A 94 -19.40 -11.54 -12.64
N LEU A 95 -19.76 -10.69 -11.68
CA LEU A 95 -20.19 -9.32 -11.93
C LEU A 95 -19.00 -8.36 -11.84
N ILE A 96 -19.05 -7.26 -12.60
CA ILE A 96 -18.03 -6.20 -12.60
C ILE A 96 -17.72 -5.71 -11.17
N GLN A 97 -18.74 -5.55 -10.33
CA GLN A 97 -18.58 -5.14 -8.94
C GLN A 97 -17.76 -6.15 -8.11
N GLN A 98 -17.94 -7.44 -8.37
CA GLN A 98 -17.18 -8.51 -7.72
C GLN A 98 -15.71 -8.50 -8.18
N LEU A 99 -15.46 -8.28 -9.47
CA LEU A 99 -14.09 -8.13 -10.00
C LEU A 99 -13.38 -6.94 -9.38
N ASN A 100 -14.06 -5.78 -9.28
CA ASN A 100 -13.51 -4.59 -8.67
C ASN A 100 -13.16 -4.82 -7.19
N GLY A 101 -14.10 -5.36 -6.41
CA GLY A 101 -13.88 -5.67 -5.00
C GLY A 101 -12.74 -6.67 -4.77
N GLN A 102 -12.63 -7.69 -5.63
CA GLN A 102 -11.52 -8.63 -5.56
C GLN A 102 -10.19 -7.97 -5.95
N THR A 103 -10.18 -7.06 -6.93
CA THR A 103 -8.98 -6.34 -7.35
C THR A 103 -8.46 -5.39 -6.26
N GLN A 104 -9.35 -4.72 -5.53
CA GLN A 104 -8.99 -3.91 -4.36
C GLN A 104 -8.26 -4.75 -3.30
N ARG A 105 -8.79 -5.94 -2.99
CA ARG A 105 -8.16 -6.91 -2.07
C ARG A 105 -6.80 -7.40 -2.57
N LEU A 106 -6.69 -7.69 -3.86
CA LEU A 106 -5.45 -8.12 -4.48
C LEU A 106 -4.36 -7.04 -4.40
N LEU A 107 -4.71 -5.77 -4.60
CA LEU A 107 -3.75 -4.66 -4.55
C LEU A 107 -3.51 -4.13 -3.14
N GLY A 108 -4.37 -4.44 -2.17
CA GLY A 108 -4.24 -3.99 -0.80
C GLY A 108 -4.68 -2.53 -0.57
N GLN A 109 -5.51 -1.97 -1.46
CA GLN A 109 -5.97 -0.58 -1.39
C GLN A 109 -7.44 -0.43 -1.83
N GLN A 110 -8.10 0.59 -1.31
CA GLN A 110 -9.52 0.87 -1.60
C GLN A 110 -9.73 1.48 -2.99
N SER A 111 -8.87 2.41 -3.39
CA SER A 111 -9.03 3.09 -4.69
C SER A 111 -8.21 2.42 -5.78
N LEU A 112 -8.84 2.15 -6.92
CA LEU A 112 -8.16 1.67 -8.12
C LEU A 112 -7.90 2.77 -9.15
N ALA A 113 -8.29 4.01 -8.86
CA ALA A 113 -8.23 5.12 -9.82
C ALA A 113 -6.82 5.31 -10.39
N ALA A 114 -5.79 5.23 -9.53
CA ALA A 114 -4.39 5.38 -9.93
C ALA A 114 -3.88 4.30 -10.91
N TYR A 115 -4.56 3.15 -10.98
CA TYR A 115 -4.14 2.00 -11.79
C TYR A 115 -5.05 1.78 -13.00
N THR A 116 -6.13 2.54 -13.12
CA THR A 116 -7.13 2.36 -14.17
C THR A 116 -6.50 2.60 -15.55
N GLY A 117 -6.66 1.63 -16.45
CA GLY A 117 -6.08 1.63 -17.80
C GLY A 117 -4.65 1.10 -17.89
N LEU A 118 -3.98 0.83 -16.75
CA LEU A 118 -2.61 0.32 -16.72
C LEU A 118 -2.59 -1.21 -16.62
N ARG A 119 -1.63 -1.81 -17.32
CA ARG A 119 -1.24 -3.23 -17.16
C ARG A 119 -0.17 -3.31 -16.09
N VAL A 120 -0.51 -3.91 -14.96
CA VAL A 120 0.34 -3.83 -13.76
C VAL A 120 0.60 -5.20 -13.14
N ASP A 121 1.79 -5.32 -12.54
CA ASP A 121 2.14 -6.45 -11.70
C ASP A 121 1.50 -6.27 -10.32
N ILE A 122 0.43 -7.04 -10.09
CA ILE A 122 -0.42 -6.96 -8.90
C ILE A 122 0.37 -7.28 -7.63
N ASP A 123 1.30 -8.24 -7.70
CA ASP A 123 2.01 -8.71 -6.51
C ASP A 123 3.05 -7.71 -6.03
N ARG A 124 3.73 -7.03 -6.96
CA ARG A 124 4.63 -5.92 -6.62
C ARG A 124 3.88 -4.78 -5.96
N ILE A 125 2.75 -4.35 -6.54
CA ILE A 125 1.94 -3.27 -5.95
C ILE A 125 1.44 -3.66 -4.56
N ARG A 126 1.04 -4.91 -4.36
CA ARG A 126 0.60 -5.39 -3.06
C ARG A 126 1.72 -5.34 -2.03
N ALA A 127 2.92 -5.78 -2.39
CA ALA A 127 4.09 -5.71 -1.52
C ALA A 127 4.40 -4.25 -1.15
N ASP A 128 4.46 -3.36 -2.14
CA ASP A 128 4.67 -1.93 -1.93
C ASP A 128 3.58 -1.32 -1.03
N ASN A 129 2.32 -1.69 -1.24
CA ASN A 129 1.19 -1.22 -0.43
C ASN A 129 1.13 -1.86 0.96
N ALA A 130 1.77 -3.02 1.17
CA ALA A 130 1.91 -3.62 2.49
C ALA A 130 2.95 -2.85 3.34
N GLU A 131 4.02 -2.36 2.71
CA GLU A 131 5.08 -1.58 3.36
C GLU A 131 4.69 -0.12 3.61
N LYS A 132 3.75 0.43 2.82
CA LYS A 132 3.27 1.81 3.01
C LYS A 132 2.52 2.00 4.32
N GLU A 133 2.95 3.02 5.06
CA GLU A 133 2.20 3.59 6.18
C GLU A 133 1.08 4.51 5.66
N GLY A 134 -0.09 4.40 6.27
CA GLY A 134 -1.26 5.19 5.91
C GLY A 134 -2.54 4.67 6.55
N GLU A 135 -3.62 5.44 6.42
CA GLU A 135 -4.93 5.04 6.94
C GLU A 135 -5.45 3.79 6.25
N ARG A 136 -5.96 2.82 7.03
CA ARG A 136 -6.51 1.57 6.51
C ARG A 136 -7.94 1.36 6.98
N LYS A 137 -8.82 1.00 6.05
CA LYS A 137 -10.21 0.59 6.35
C LYS A 137 -10.42 -0.84 5.90
N GLY A 138 -10.71 -1.72 6.85
CA GLY A 138 -10.84 -3.17 6.58
C GLY A 138 -9.54 -3.80 6.06
N GLY A 139 -8.38 -3.32 6.53
CA GLY A 139 -7.06 -3.81 6.10
C GLY A 139 -6.52 -3.23 4.79
N LEU A 140 -7.35 -2.48 4.04
CA LEU A 140 -7.01 -1.87 2.76
C LEU A 140 -6.57 -0.42 2.95
N LEU A 141 -5.47 -0.03 2.28
CA LEU A 141 -4.96 1.34 2.27
C LEU A 141 -5.97 2.31 1.66
N ILE A 142 -6.26 3.41 2.35
CA ILE A 142 -7.08 4.52 1.86
C ILE A 142 -6.13 5.56 1.27
N ASN A 143 -6.40 5.98 0.04
CA ASN A 143 -5.71 7.11 -0.56
C ASN A 143 -6.39 8.40 -0.08
N SER A 144 -6.00 8.90 1.10
CA SER A 144 -6.55 10.11 1.75
C SER A 144 -5.86 11.41 1.31
N GLY A 145 -5.09 11.41 0.21
CA GLY A 145 -4.42 12.61 -0.30
C GLY A 145 -5.40 13.62 -0.93
N PRO A 146 -5.05 14.92 -0.98
CA PRO A 146 -5.85 15.90 -1.72
C PRO A 146 -5.84 15.54 -3.21
N ASN A 147 -7.04 15.52 -3.82
CA ASN A 147 -7.25 15.27 -5.25
C ASN A 147 -6.84 16.47 -6.11
#